data_AF-A0A422NZ36-F1
#
_entry.id   AF-A0A422NZ36-F1
#
_cell.length_a   1.000
_cell.length_b   1.000
_cell.length_c   1.000
_cell.angle_alpha   90.00
_cell.angle_beta   90.00
_cell.angle_gamma   90.00
#
_symmetry.space_group_name_H-M   'P 1'
#
loop_
_entity.id
_entity.type
_entity.pdbx_description
1 polymer ?
#
loop_
_entity_poly.entity_id
_entity_poly.type
_entity_poly.pdbx_seq_one_letter_code
_entity_poly.pdbx_strand_id
1 'polypeptide(L)'
;MAPPSAAWSVPQDELHFLNECLVDALAVHLLVSHALVSCTDGGDGQAWRCSLLEEDAQLYLRRLLQKYTSSSAMRRKLISARSLHYLRCLTDEKTREEFVLVAAHPSFADAI
;
A
#
# COMPACT_ATOMS: atom_id res chain seq x y z
N MET A 1 26.51 2.26 -12.21
CA MET A 1 25.94 1.98 -10.87
C MET A 1 24.49 2.40 -10.91
N ALA A 2 23.56 1.45 -11.02
CA ALA A 2 22.13 1.75 -10.86
C ALA A 2 21.87 2.03 -9.37
N PRO A 3 21.04 3.02 -9.00
CA PRO A 3 20.68 3.25 -7.61
C PRO A 3 20.00 2.00 -7.05
N PRO A 4 20.08 1.74 -5.73
CA PRO A 4 19.31 0.67 -5.12
C PRO A 4 17.83 1.00 -5.35
N SER A 5 17.18 0.27 -6.25
CA SER A 5 15.73 0.22 -6.34
C SER A 5 15.25 -0.03 -4.93
N ALA A 6 14.54 0.94 -4.34
CA ALA A 6 13.86 0.75 -3.06
C ALA A 6 12.73 -0.24 -3.31
N ALA A 7 13.13 -1.51 -3.34
CA ALA A 7 12.29 -2.62 -3.70
C ALA A 7 11.35 -2.84 -2.54
N TRP A 8 10.05 -2.72 -2.84
CA TRP A 8 9.02 -3.29 -2.00
C TRP A 8 9.42 -4.73 -1.65
N SER A 9 9.60 -5.00 -0.36
CA SER A 9 9.87 -6.34 0.14
C SER A 9 8.56 -6.91 0.66
N VAL A 10 8.18 -8.08 0.15
CA VAL A 10 6.98 -8.80 0.60
C VAL A 10 7.07 -8.98 2.12
N PRO A 11 6.09 -8.49 2.90
CA PRO A 11 6.07 -8.71 4.35
C PRO A 11 6.11 -10.20 4.67
N GLN A 12 7.05 -10.61 5.52
CA GLN A 12 7.15 -12.00 5.99
C GLN A 12 5.98 -12.38 6.90
N ASP A 13 5.36 -11.39 7.56
CA ASP A 13 4.16 -11.55 8.37
C ASP A 13 3.00 -10.73 7.78
N GLU A 14 2.10 -11.43 7.10
CA GLU A 14 0.90 -10.87 6.49
C GLU A 14 -0.03 -10.21 7.50
N LEU A 15 -0.16 -10.79 8.71
CA LEU A 15 -1.06 -10.29 9.74
C LEU A 15 -0.53 -8.98 10.30
N HIS A 16 0.78 -8.92 10.56
CA HIS A 16 1.44 -7.70 10.99
C HIS A 16 1.24 -6.59 9.96
N PHE A 17 1.47 -6.86 8.67
CA PHE A 17 1.22 -5.87 7.62
C PHE A 17 -0.22 -5.32 7.63
N LEU A 18 -1.22 -6.19 7.74
CA LEU A 18 -2.63 -5.78 7.75
C LEU A 18 -3.04 -5.02 9.02
N ASN A 19 -2.47 -5.41 10.16
CA ASN A 19 -2.84 -4.89 11.48
C ASN A 19 -2.00 -3.69 11.93
N GLU A 20 -0.89 -3.41 11.27
CA GLU A 20 -0.04 -2.26 11.60
C GLU A 20 0.02 -1.26 10.45
N CYS A 21 0.18 -1.71 9.20
CA CYS A 21 0.36 -0.80 8.06
C CYS A 21 -0.97 -0.38 7.41
N LEU A 22 -2.04 -1.13 7.62
CA LEU A 22 -3.36 -0.87 7.02
C LEU A 22 -4.46 -0.67 8.07
N VAL A 23 -4.13 -0.51 9.35
CA VAL A 23 -5.12 -0.47 10.43
C VAL A 23 -6.00 0.79 10.41
N ASP A 24 -5.40 1.91 10.04
CA ASP A 24 -6.03 3.23 9.96
C ASP A 24 -5.40 4.11 8.85
N ALA A 25 -5.92 5.32 8.69
CA ALA A 25 -5.48 6.25 7.65
C ALA A 25 -4.04 6.72 7.84
N LEU A 26 -3.59 6.92 9.08
CA LEU A 26 -2.23 7.37 9.37
C LEU A 26 -1.20 6.30 9.00
N ALA A 27 -1.46 5.05 9.36
CA ALA A 27 -0.61 3.92 8.99
C ALA A 27 -0.48 3.77 7.47
N VAL A 28 -1.60 3.89 6.76
CA VAL A 28 -1.62 3.84 5.28
C VAL A 28 -0.83 5.01 4.68
N HIS A 29 -1.00 6.23 5.22
CA HIS A 29 -0.23 7.39 4.79
C HIS A 29 1.28 7.14 4.94
N LEU A 30 1.71 6.62 6.09
CA LEU A 30 3.13 6.32 6.35
C LEU A 30 3.66 5.23 5.40
N LEU A 31 2.89 4.16 5.20
CA LEU A 31 3.23 3.08 4.26
C LEU A 31 3.42 3.62 2.84
N VAL A 32 2.46 4.40 2.36
CA VAL A 32 2.45 4.96 1.01
C VAL A 32 3.58 5.99 0.84
N SER A 33 3.77 6.87 1.81
CA SER A 33 4.85 7.87 1.80
C SER A 33 6.23 7.22 1.77
N HIS A 34 6.42 6.11 2.49
CA HIS A 34 7.66 5.35 2.47
C HIS A 34 7.86 4.58 1.15
N ALA A 35 6.77 4.12 0.53
CA ALA A 35 6.81 3.44 -0.77
C ALA A 35 7.01 4.38 -1.96
N LEU A 36 6.76 5.68 -1.77
CA LEU A 36 6.96 6.74 -2.76
C LEU A 36 8.42 7.16 -2.81
N VAL A 37 9.01 7.00 -3.98
CA VAL A 37 10.40 7.37 -4.26
C VAL A 37 10.40 8.37 -5.40
N SER A 38 11.13 9.45 -5.24
CA SER A 38 11.40 10.38 -6.33
C SER A 38 12.39 9.74 -7.31
N CYS A 39 11.95 9.41 -8.52
CA CYS A 39 12.85 9.02 -9.60
C CYS A 39 13.32 10.27 -10.33
N THR A 40 14.58 10.66 -10.13
CA THR A 40 15.29 11.56 -11.04
C THR A 40 15.88 10.72 -12.15
N ASP A 41 15.07 10.30 -13.12
CA ASP A 41 15.59 9.87 -14.41
C ASP A 41 15.95 11.15 -15.19
N GLY A 42 17.14 11.18 -15.78
CA GLY A 42 17.85 12.40 -16.23
C GLY A 42 17.24 13.19 -17.39
N GLY A 43 15.98 13.60 -17.31
CA GLY A 43 15.34 14.56 -18.22
C GLY A 43 14.12 15.23 -17.57
N ASP A 44 14.25 16.52 -17.25
CA ASP A 44 13.24 17.58 -16.98
C ASP A 44 11.87 17.27 -16.32
N GLY A 45 11.65 16.10 -15.74
CA GLY A 45 10.43 15.73 -15.05
C GLY A 45 10.70 14.86 -13.84
N GLN A 46 10.38 15.37 -12.65
CA GLN A 46 10.39 14.56 -11.44
C GLN A 46 9.22 13.56 -11.51
N ALA A 47 9.53 12.31 -11.88
CA ALA A 47 8.56 11.23 -11.86
C ALA A 47 8.54 10.59 -10.47
N TRP A 48 7.37 10.48 -9.86
CA TRP A 48 7.19 9.77 -8.60
C TRP A 48 6.86 8.32 -8.90
N ARG A 49 7.65 7.39 -8.35
CA ARG A 49 7.40 5.95 -8.45
C ARG A 49 6.97 5.43 -7.09
N CYS A 50 5.84 4.74 -7.04
CA CYS A 50 5.38 4.08 -5.82
C CYS A 50 5.58 2.58 -5.97
N SER A 51 6.39 1.98 -5.10
CA SER A 51 6.70 0.54 -5.14
C SER A 51 5.46 -0.33 -4.89
N LEU A 52 4.42 0.19 -4.26
CA LEU A 52 3.13 -0.49 -4.09
C LEU A 52 2.36 -0.68 -5.41
N LEU A 53 2.65 0.13 -6.43
CA LEU A 53 2.02 0.03 -7.76
C LEU A 53 2.74 -0.95 -8.68
N GLU A 54 3.89 -1.48 -8.26
CA GLU A 54 4.64 -2.49 -9.03
C GLU A 54 3.87 -3.81 -9.10
N GLU A 55 4.07 -4.55 -10.19
CA GLU A 55 3.31 -5.76 -10.50
C GLU A 55 3.39 -6.80 -9.37
N ASP A 56 4.58 -7.05 -8.83
CA ASP A 56 4.80 -8.00 -7.74
C ASP A 56 4.08 -7.58 -6.45
N ALA A 57 4.10 -6.28 -6.13
CA ALA A 57 3.40 -5.73 -4.99
C ALA A 57 1.88 -5.90 -5.16
N GLN A 58 1.35 -5.54 -6.32
CA GLN A 58 -0.07 -5.67 -6.65
C GLN A 58 -0.54 -7.13 -6.62
N LEU A 59 0.27 -8.05 -7.14
CA LEU A 59 -0.03 -9.48 -7.07
C LEU A 59 -0.12 -9.98 -5.62
N TYR A 60 0.83 -9.56 -4.77
CA TYR A 60 0.82 -9.91 -3.35
C TYR A 60 -0.40 -9.32 -2.62
N LEU A 61 -0.68 -8.03 -2.81
CA LEU A 61 -1.81 -7.34 -2.17
C LEU A 61 -3.16 -7.96 -2.58
N ARG A 62 -3.33 -8.35 -3.86
CA ARG A 62 -4.53 -9.06 -4.32
C ARG A 62 -4.68 -10.44 -3.69
N ARG A 63 -3.58 -11.18 -3.54
CA ARG A 63 -3.57 -12.49 -2.84
C ARG A 63 -3.98 -12.33 -1.38
N LEU A 64 -3.46 -11.32 -0.68
CA LEU A 64 -3.91 -10.99 0.67
C LEU A 64 -5.40 -10.67 0.70
N LEU A 65 -5.87 -9.80 -0.20
CA LEU A 65 -7.28 -9.42 -0.22
C LEU A 65 -8.17 -10.65 -0.40
N GLN A 66 -7.84 -11.53 -1.35
CA GLN A 66 -8.58 -12.77 -1.58
C GLN A 66 -8.54 -13.70 -0.34
N LYS A 67 -7.38 -13.88 0.28
CA LYS A 67 -7.20 -14.75 1.46
C LYS A 67 -8.04 -14.29 2.65
N TYR A 68 -8.05 -12.99 2.94
CA TYR A 68 -8.76 -12.45 4.09
C TYR A 68 -10.24 -12.15 3.80
N THR A 69 -10.64 -11.94 2.55
CA THR A 69 -12.07 -11.79 2.19
C THR A 69 -12.80 -13.13 2.03
N SER A 70 -12.10 -14.21 1.69
CA SER A 70 -12.71 -15.54 1.54
C SER A 70 -12.91 -16.29 2.87
N SER A 71 -12.19 -15.91 3.94
CA SER A 71 -12.21 -16.65 5.22
C SER A 71 -12.64 -15.78 6.40
N SER A 72 -13.77 -16.14 7.02
CA SER A 72 -14.23 -15.51 8.26
C SER A 72 -13.27 -15.72 9.43
N ALA A 73 -12.58 -16.87 9.48
CA ALA A 73 -11.55 -17.14 10.48
C ALA A 73 -10.36 -16.18 10.33
N MET A 74 -9.94 -15.88 9.10
CA MET A 74 -8.88 -14.90 8.85
C MET A 74 -9.33 -13.47 9.14
N ARG A 75 -10.56 -13.08 8.75
CA ARG A 75 -11.12 -11.76 9.10
C ARG A 75 -11.13 -11.49 10.60
N ARG A 76 -11.42 -12.51 11.41
CA ARG A 76 -11.43 -12.39 12.88
C ARG A 76 -10.05 -12.13 13.49
N LYS A 77 -8.97 -12.33 12.74
CA LYS A 77 -7.60 -12.01 13.18
C LYS A 77 -7.21 -10.55 12.90
N LEU A 78 -8.05 -9.81 12.18
CA LEU A 78 -7.80 -8.41 11.89
C LEU A 78 -8.21 -7.55 13.07
N ILE A 79 -7.35 -6.60 13.44
CA ILE A 79 -7.64 -5.59 14.47
C ILE A 79 -8.72 -4.63 13.97
N SER A 80 -8.66 -4.27 12.68
CA SER A 80 -9.56 -3.31 12.06
C SER A 80 -10.20 -3.88 10.81
N ALA A 81 -11.51 -3.75 10.69
CA ALA A 81 -12.21 -4.05 9.44
C ALA A 81 -11.79 -3.08 8.31
N ARG A 82 -11.27 -1.90 8.66
CA ARG A 82 -10.76 -0.91 7.70
C ARG A 82 -9.52 -1.41 6.96
N SER A 83 -8.75 -2.34 7.54
CA SER A 83 -7.59 -2.94 6.85
C SER A 83 -7.95 -3.54 5.50
N LEU A 84 -9.11 -4.20 5.40
CA LEU A 84 -9.58 -4.75 4.11
C LEU A 84 -10.12 -3.66 3.17
N HIS A 85 -10.65 -2.58 3.72
CA HIS A 85 -11.08 -1.44 2.90
C HIS A 85 -9.87 -0.77 2.24
N TYR A 86 -8.84 -0.43 3.00
CA TYR A 86 -7.61 0.16 2.45
C TYR A 86 -6.89 -0.79 1.50
N LEU A 87 -6.82 -2.09 1.83
CA LEU A 87 -6.25 -3.08 0.93
C LEU A 87 -7.02 -3.17 -0.40
N ARG A 88 -8.35 -3.06 -0.37
CA ARG A 88 -9.16 -2.99 -1.58
C ARG A 88 -8.85 -1.75 -2.41
N CYS A 89 -8.75 -0.57 -1.78
CA CYS A 89 -8.37 0.66 -2.46
C CYS A 89 -6.98 0.58 -3.10
N LEU A 90 -6.01 -0.08 -2.44
CA LEU A 90 -4.65 -0.28 -2.96
C LEU A 90 -4.56 -1.29 -4.11
N THR A 91 -5.60 -2.12 -4.33
CA THR A 91 -5.59 -3.19 -5.33
C THR A 91 -6.56 -2.97 -6.48
N ASP A 92 -7.53 -2.07 -6.33
CA ASP A 92 -8.51 -1.74 -7.37
C ASP A 92 -7.82 -1.02 -8.53
N GLU A 93 -7.80 -1.68 -9.69
CA GLU A 93 -7.13 -1.16 -10.90
C GLU A 93 -7.64 0.21 -11.33
N LYS A 94 -8.88 0.55 -10.99
CA LYS A 94 -9.49 1.83 -11.39
C LYS A 94 -9.08 2.99 -10.49
N THR A 95 -8.77 2.72 -9.23
CA THR A 95 -8.61 3.78 -8.21
C THR A 95 -7.28 3.72 -7.47
N ARG A 96 -6.47 2.67 -7.63
CA ARG A 96 -5.24 2.48 -6.85
C ARG A 96 -4.22 3.61 -7.03
N GLU A 97 -4.10 4.17 -8.22
CA GLU A 97 -3.15 5.24 -8.51
C GLU A 97 -3.58 6.54 -7.81
N GLU A 98 -4.85 6.92 -7.98
CA GLU A 98 -5.45 8.07 -7.29
C GLU A 98 -5.41 7.90 -5.77
N PHE A 99 -5.71 6.70 -5.28
CA PHE A 99 -5.67 6.39 -3.85
C PHE A 99 -4.25 6.55 -3.29
N VAL A 100 -3.22 6.07 -3.98
CA VAL A 100 -1.82 6.26 -3.57
C VAL A 100 -1.47 7.75 -3.51
N LEU A 101 -1.89 8.55 -4.48
CA LEU A 101 -1.65 10.00 -4.47
C LEU A 101 -2.34 10.71 -3.31
N VAL A 102 -3.60 10.36 -3.05
CA VAL A 102 -4.38 10.91 -1.93
C VAL A 102 -3.79 10.47 -0.59
N ALA A 103 -3.44 9.20 -0.45
CA ALA A 103 -2.83 8.64 0.75
C ALA A 103 -1.44 9.20 1.04
N ALA A 104 -0.70 9.63 0.01
CA ALA A 104 0.58 10.32 0.18
C ALA A 104 0.44 11.73 0.75
N HIS A 105 -0.75 12.32 0.70
CA HIS A 105 -0.97 13.66 1.20
C HIS A 105 -1.06 13.66 2.74
N PRO A 106 -0.40 14.60 3.46
CA PRO A 106 -0.40 14.62 4.93
C PRO A 106 -1.81 14.69 5.55
N SER A 107 -2.74 15.38 4.89
CA SER A 107 -4.13 15.51 5.38
C SER A 107 -4.93 14.20 5.29
N PHE A 108 -4.39 13.15 4.67
CA PHE A 108 -5.07 11.86 4.62
C PHE A 108 -5.23 11.25 6.02
N ALA A 109 -4.23 11.45 6.89
CA ALA A 109 -4.27 11.00 8.27
C ALA A 109 -5.34 11.75 9.09
N ASP A 110 -5.71 12.95 8.68
CA ASP A 110 -6.69 13.81 9.34
C ASP A 110 -8.13 13.56 8.87
N ALA A 111 -8.35 12.73 7.84
CA ALA A 111 -9.65 12.51 7.22
C ALA A 111 -10.60 11.58 8.03
N ILE A 112 -10.48 11.58 9.36
CA ILE A 112 -11.20 10.69 10.28
C ILE A 112 -12.58 11.24 10.65
#